data_AF-A0A8S4NMG2-F1
#
_entry.id   AF-A0A8S4NMG2-F1
#
_cell.length_a   1.000
_cell.length_b   1.000
_cell.length_c   1.000
_cell.angle_alpha   90.00
_cell.angle_beta   90.00
_cell.angle_gamma   90.00
#
_symmetry.space_group_name_H-M   'P 1'
#
loop_
_entity.id
_entity.type
_entity.pdbx_description
1 polymer ?
#
loop_
_entity_poly.entity_id
_entity_poly.type
_entity_poly.pdbx_seq_one_letter_code
_entity_poly.pdbx_strand_id
1 'polypeptide(L)'
;METVKDSSMATEIDDSVLQDLYNWVDQIPLSRPKKNLARDFSDGVMCAEVVKHFFPRYVEIHNYAPASSLENKMTNWRLLNRKVFKKLSFELNDDVIRAIATCKAWTIERVLLMLRTKIDRAVYDQQRAKENVMHHMGSDKPEADQNTGNAKGGGGSPYLKQPAKRRTSDPKGPSMKTTVHNVGGASSADVVPRMVFEEKEQECLAKEETIQILQAKIRRLEHLIHLKDVRIDDLQQKMEHLRPTGGRR
;
A
#
# COMPACT_ATOMS: atom_id res chain seq x y z
N MET A 1 -5.32 13.18 -54.48
CA MET A 1 -6.16 13.36 -53.27
C MET A 1 -5.87 12.17 -52.38
N GLU A 2 -4.77 12.23 -51.63
CA GLU A 2 -4.47 11.24 -50.58
C GLU A 2 -5.03 11.80 -49.28
N THR A 3 -6.03 11.12 -48.75
CA THR A 3 -6.60 11.42 -47.45
C THR A 3 -5.54 11.15 -46.39
N VAL A 4 -5.10 12.27 -45.82
CA VAL A 4 -4.34 12.43 -44.59
C VAL A 4 -4.62 11.29 -43.61
N LYS A 5 -3.53 10.60 -43.22
CA LYS A 5 -3.43 9.75 -42.04
C LYS A 5 -3.76 10.60 -40.81
N ASP A 6 -5.04 10.71 -40.49
CA ASP A 6 -5.47 11.37 -39.29
C ASP A 6 -5.20 10.47 -38.08
N SER A 7 -4.32 10.99 -37.22
CA SER A 7 -4.33 10.83 -35.77
C SER A 7 -3.70 9.57 -35.16
N SER A 8 -2.37 9.53 -35.27
CA SER A 8 -1.42 8.83 -34.40
C SER A 8 -1.40 9.39 -32.96
N MET A 9 -2.48 9.19 -32.19
CA MET A 9 -2.59 9.63 -30.78
C MET A 9 -3.42 8.66 -29.92
N ALA A 10 -3.33 7.36 -30.19
CA ALA A 10 -3.73 6.34 -29.23
C ALA A 10 -2.45 5.68 -28.74
N THR A 11 -1.99 6.05 -27.54
CA THR A 11 -0.94 5.34 -26.80
C THR A 11 -1.21 3.84 -26.88
N GLU A 12 -0.42 3.17 -27.72
CA GLU A 12 -0.40 1.71 -27.81
C GLU A 12 0.04 1.20 -26.44
N ILE A 13 -0.84 0.45 -25.78
CA ILE A 13 -0.46 -0.30 -24.59
C ILE A 13 0.49 -1.38 -25.11
N ASP A 14 1.70 -1.43 -24.58
CA ASP A 14 2.69 -2.46 -24.92
C ASP A 14 2.07 -3.85 -24.74
N ASP A 15 2.22 -4.73 -25.73
CA ASP A 15 1.69 -6.09 -25.72
C ASP A 15 2.10 -6.87 -24.46
N SER A 16 3.29 -6.60 -23.90
CA SER A 16 3.74 -7.20 -22.65
C SER A 16 2.89 -6.81 -21.44
N VAL A 17 2.46 -5.54 -21.38
CA VAL A 17 1.57 -5.02 -20.33
C VAL A 17 0.17 -5.61 -20.49
N LEU A 18 -0.28 -5.75 -21.74
CA LEU A 18 -1.56 -6.36 -22.04
C LEU A 18 -1.60 -7.84 -21.62
N GLN A 19 -0.54 -8.59 -21.91
CA GLN A 19 -0.41 -9.98 -21.50
C GLN A 19 -0.37 -10.12 -19.97
N ASP A 20 0.36 -9.24 -19.27
CA ASP A 20 0.38 -9.22 -17.81
C ASP A 20 -1.01 -8.90 -17.21
N LEU A 21 -1.75 -7.98 -17.81
CA LEU A 21 -3.13 -7.69 -17.42
C LEU A 21 -4.03 -8.92 -17.57
N TYR A 22 -3.92 -9.63 -18.69
CA TYR A 22 -4.71 -10.84 -18.93
C TYR A 22 -4.37 -11.95 -17.92
N ASN A 23 -3.08 -12.19 -17.69
CA ASN A 23 -2.63 -13.14 -16.68
C ASN A 23 -3.11 -12.76 -15.27
N TRP A 24 -3.12 -11.47 -14.93
CA TRP A 24 -3.64 -11.00 -13.64
C TRP A 24 -5.14 -11.26 -13.51
N VAL A 25 -5.93 -10.92 -14.53
CA VAL A 25 -7.38 -11.14 -14.54
C VAL A 25 -7.70 -12.64 -14.45
N ASP A 26 -6.90 -13.52 -15.06
CA ASP A 26 -7.11 -14.97 -15.06
C ASP A 26 -6.74 -15.69 -13.75
N GLN A 27 -5.89 -15.08 -12.93
CA GLN A 27 -5.64 -15.57 -11.56
C GLN A 27 -6.84 -15.38 -10.63
N ILE A 28 -7.77 -14.48 -10.99
CA ILE A 28 -8.96 -14.22 -10.18
C ILE A 28 -10.01 -15.32 -10.46
N PRO A 29 -10.51 -16.02 -9.43
CA PRO A 29 -11.53 -17.05 -9.58
C PRO A 29 -12.89 -16.44 -9.92
N LEU A 30 -13.11 -16.14 -11.21
CA LEU A 30 -14.38 -15.60 -11.70
C LEU A 30 -15.37 -16.72 -12.03
N SER A 31 -16.67 -16.39 -12.00
CA SER A 31 -17.75 -17.37 -12.17
C SER A 31 -17.83 -17.98 -13.57
N ARG A 32 -17.19 -17.35 -14.57
CA ARG A 32 -17.20 -17.78 -15.97
C ARG A 32 -15.83 -17.64 -16.63
N PRO A 33 -15.44 -18.58 -17.51
CA PRO A 33 -14.21 -18.48 -18.29
C PRO A 33 -14.30 -17.33 -19.28
N LYS A 34 -13.23 -16.54 -19.37
CA LYS A 34 -13.17 -15.34 -20.22
C LYS A 34 -12.64 -15.72 -21.60
N LYS A 35 -13.21 -15.11 -22.64
CA LYS A 35 -12.72 -15.28 -24.02
C LYS A 35 -12.46 -13.93 -24.69
N ASN A 36 -13.17 -12.88 -24.30
CA ASN A 36 -13.03 -11.55 -24.87
C ASN A 36 -13.36 -10.50 -23.80
N LEU A 37 -12.35 -9.84 -23.24
CA LEU A 37 -12.57 -8.88 -22.14
C LEU A 37 -13.55 -7.78 -22.48
N ALA A 38 -13.49 -7.21 -23.69
CA ALA A 38 -14.41 -6.15 -24.10
C ALA A 38 -15.88 -6.60 -24.02
N ARG A 39 -16.16 -7.86 -24.41
CA ARG A 39 -17.52 -8.41 -24.33
C ARG A 39 -17.88 -8.84 -22.92
N ASP A 40 -17.00 -9.59 -22.26
CA ASP A 40 -17.24 -10.24 -20.98
C ASP A 40 -17.38 -9.23 -19.83
N PHE A 41 -16.73 -8.07 -19.95
CA PHE A 41 -16.87 -6.97 -18.99
C PHE A 41 -17.93 -5.94 -19.39
N SER A 42 -18.51 -6.01 -20.59
CA SER A 42 -19.38 -4.94 -21.09
C SER A 42 -20.59 -4.63 -20.19
N ASP A 43 -21.10 -5.61 -19.45
CA ASP A 43 -22.26 -5.46 -18.55
C ASP A 43 -21.90 -5.14 -17.10
N GLY A 44 -20.61 -5.06 -16.77
CA GLY A 44 -20.10 -4.70 -15.45
C GLY A 44 -20.16 -5.81 -14.39
N VAL A 45 -20.81 -6.95 -14.66
CA VAL A 45 -20.94 -8.05 -13.68
C VAL A 45 -19.58 -8.67 -13.40
N MET A 46 -18.81 -8.95 -14.45
CA MET A 46 -17.46 -9.50 -14.29
C MET A 46 -16.52 -8.53 -13.58
N CYS A 47 -16.67 -7.23 -13.82
CA CYS A 47 -15.91 -6.20 -13.09
C CYS A 47 -16.27 -6.17 -11.60
N ALA A 48 -17.55 -6.38 -11.27
CA ALA A 48 -18.00 -6.48 -9.89
C ALA A 48 -17.37 -7.69 -9.18
N GLU A 49 -17.27 -8.84 -9.85
CA GLU A 49 -16.60 -10.03 -9.30
C GLU A 49 -15.11 -9.80 -9.05
N VAL A 50 -14.41 -9.13 -9.98
CA VAL A 50 -13.00 -8.74 -9.80
C VAL A 50 -12.82 -7.96 -8.50
N VAL A 51 -13.63 -6.92 -8.28
CA VAL A 51 -13.51 -6.13 -7.05
C VAL A 51 -13.98 -6.90 -5.81
N LYS A 52 -14.99 -7.78 -5.94
CA LYS A 52 -15.47 -8.64 -4.85
C LYS A 52 -14.38 -9.56 -4.32
N HIS A 53 -13.51 -10.06 -5.19
CA HIS A 53 -12.40 -10.94 -4.80
C HIS A 53 -11.47 -10.27 -3.77
N PHE A 54 -11.06 -9.02 -4.03
CA PHE A 54 -10.17 -8.27 -3.14
C PHE A 54 -10.92 -7.61 -1.97
N PHE A 55 -12.14 -7.13 -2.22
CA PHE A 55 -12.95 -6.41 -1.22
C PHE A 55 -14.36 -7.01 -1.11
N PRO A 56 -14.51 -8.17 -0.44
CA PRO A 56 -15.81 -8.86 -0.34
C PRO A 56 -16.92 -7.99 0.25
N ARG A 57 -16.60 -7.03 1.12
CA ARG A 57 -17.59 -6.14 1.76
C ARG A 57 -18.02 -4.96 0.88
N TYR A 58 -17.33 -4.70 -0.22
CA TYR A 58 -17.63 -3.54 -1.06
C TYR A 58 -18.70 -3.85 -2.11
N VAL A 59 -18.77 -5.11 -2.54
CA VAL A 59 -19.63 -5.55 -3.64
C VAL A 59 -20.70 -6.50 -3.14
N GLU A 60 -21.95 -6.16 -3.43
CA GLU A 60 -23.12 -7.02 -3.29
C GLU A 60 -23.47 -7.57 -4.67
N ILE A 61 -23.04 -8.80 -4.97
CA ILE A 61 -23.13 -9.34 -6.34
C ILE A 61 -24.57 -9.46 -6.86
N HIS A 62 -25.54 -9.66 -5.96
CA HIS A 62 -26.96 -9.77 -6.30
C HIS A 62 -27.55 -8.47 -6.88
N ASN A 63 -26.87 -7.33 -6.71
CA ASN A 63 -27.31 -6.05 -7.29
C ASN A 63 -26.95 -5.92 -8.78
N TYR A 64 -26.16 -6.84 -9.34
CA TYR A 64 -25.66 -6.78 -10.71
C TYR A 64 -26.18 -7.98 -11.49
N ALA A 65 -27.24 -7.77 -12.27
CA ALA A 65 -27.79 -8.79 -13.15
C ALA A 65 -27.09 -8.74 -14.52
N PRO A 66 -26.76 -9.88 -15.15
CA PRO A 66 -26.25 -9.91 -16.52
C PRO A 66 -27.20 -9.20 -17.48
N ALA A 67 -26.63 -8.36 -18.35
CA ALA A 67 -27.42 -7.47 -19.20
C ALA A 67 -26.92 -7.45 -20.65
N SER A 68 -27.86 -7.53 -21.59
CA SER A 68 -27.59 -7.38 -23.03
C SER A 68 -27.93 -5.99 -23.55
N SER A 69 -28.95 -5.33 -22.97
CA SER A 69 -29.34 -3.95 -23.31
C SER A 69 -28.29 -2.93 -22.87
N LEU A 70 -27.91 -2.01 -23.75
CA LEU A 70 -26.95 -0.93 -23.46
C LEU A 70 -27.34 -0.15 -22.20
N GLU A 71 -28.62 0.16 -22.02
CA GLU A 71 -29.11 0.94 -20.88
C GLU A 71 -28.96 0.18 -19.56
N ASN A 72 -29.23 -1.13 -19.56
CA ASN A 72 -29.04 -1.98 -18.38
C ASN A 72 -27.54 -2.16 -18.07
N LYS A 73 -26.70 -2.33 -19.10
CA LYS A 73 -25.24 -2.36 -18.93
C LYS A 73 -24.73 -1.06 -18.31
N MET A 74 -25.15 0.09 -18.83
CA MET A 74 -24.78 1.39 -18.27
C MET A 74 -25.28 1.57 -16.83
N THR A 75 -26.48 1.06 -16.52
CA THR A 75 -27.02 1.09 -15.16
C THR A 75 -26.16 0.27 -14.18
N ASN A 76 -25.74 -0.94 -14.57
CA ASN A 76 -24.80 -1.75 -13.78
C ASN A 76 -23.48 -1.00 -13.55
N TRP A 77 -22.90 -0.42 -14.60
CA TRP A 77 -21.65 0.34 -14.49
C TRP A 77 -21.78 1.60 -13.64
N ARG A 78 -22.86 2.37 -13.76
CA ARG A 78 -23.13 3.55 -12.91
C ARG A 78 -23.32 3.14 -11.45
N LEU A 79 -23.99 2.01 -11.19
CA LEU A 79 -24.13 1.47 -9.85
C LEU A 79 -22.78 1.08 -9.26
N LEU A 80 -21.95 0.38 -10.03
CA LEU A 80 -20.60 -0.03 -9.65
C LEU A 80 -19.73 1.20 -9.34
N ASN A 81 -19.79 2.21 -10.21
CA ASN A 81 -19.07 3.47 -10.04
C ASN A 81 -19.44 4.15 -8.71
N ARG A 82 -20.74 4.31 -8.44
CA ARG A 82 -21.24 4.99 -7.23
C ARG A 82 -20.99 4.21 -5.94
N LYS A 83 -21.27 2.90 -5.91
CA LYS A 83 -21.23 2.09 -4.68
C LYS A 83 -19.86 1.50 -4.36
N VAL A 84 -19.06 1.22 -5.39
CA VAL A 84 -17.83 0.42 -5.28
C VAL A 84 -16.61 1.25 -5.61
N PHE A 85 -16.53 1.83 -6.81
CA PHE A 85 -15.32 2.53 -7.26
C PHE A 85 -15.02 3.78 -6.42
N LYS A 86 -16.06 4.50 -5.98
CA LYS A 86 -15.89 5.64 -5.07
C LYS A 86 -15.13 5.30 -3.78
N LYS A 87 -15.28 4.07 -3.26
CA LYS A 87 -14.55 3.59 -2.07
C LYS A 87 -13.05 3.35 -2.35
N LEU A 88 -12.69 3.13 -3.61
CA LEU A 88 -11.32 2.97 -4.08
C LEU A 88 -10.71 4.28 -4.60
N SER A 89 -11.39 5.42 -4.39
CA SER A 89 -11.03 6.72 -4.99
C SER A 89 -10.82 6.60 -6.51
N PHE A 90 -11.73 5.87 -7.15
CA PHE A 90 -11.78 5.64 -8.58
C PHE A 90 -13.16 6.06 -9.09
N GLU A 91 -13.21 6.83 -10.17
CA GLU A 91 -14.45 7.32 -10.74
C GLU A 91 -14.35 7.26 -12.26
N LEU A 92 -15.42 6.78 -12.89
CA LEU A 92 -15.56 6.74 -14.35
C LEU A 92 -16.59 7.78 -14.80
N ASN A 93 -16.26 8.52 -15.85
CA ASN A 93 -17.22 9.41 -16.50
C ASN A 93 -18.21 8.62 -17.36
N ASP A 94 -19.39 9.19 -17.57
CA ASP A 94 -20.47 8.56 -18.33
C ASP A 94 -20.07 8.20 -19.76
N ASP A 95 -19.17 8.97 -20.39
CA ASP A 95 -18.63 8.67 -21.72
C ASP A 95 -17.77 7.40 -21.73
N VAL A 96 -16.96 7.20 -20.69
CA VAL A 96 -16.15 5.99 -20.52
C VAL A 96 -17.05 4.80 -20.24
N ILE A 97 -18.06 4.97 -19.38
CA ILE A 97 -19.06 3.93 -19.09
C ILE A 97 -19.78 3.51 -20.36
N ARG A 98 -20.23 4.47 -21.18
CA ARG A 98 -20.86 4.19 -22.48
C ARG A 98 -19.92 3.44 -23.40
N ALA A 99 -18.66 3.87 -23.49
CA ALA A 99 -17.65 3.22 -24.33
C ALA A 99 -17.35 1.78 -23.91
N ILE A 100 -17.33 1.48 -22.60
CA ILE A 100 -17.22 0.09 -22.12
C ILE A 100 -18.47 -0.71 -22.49
N ALA A 101 -19.66 -0.15 -22.26
CA ALA A 101 -20.92 -0.84 -22.50
C ALA A 101 -21.18 -1.16 -23.99
N THR A 102 -20.63 -0.34 -24.90
CA THR A 102 -20.62 -0.58 -26.35
C THR A 102 -19.42 -1.41 -26.84
N CYS A 103 -18.60 -1.95 -25.93
CA CYS A 103 -17.42 -2.76 -26.24
C CYS A 103 -16.38 -2.02 -27.10
N LYS A 104 -16.21 -0.71 -26.91
CA LYS A 104 -15.17 0.06 -27.61
C LYS A 104 -13.80 -0.52 -27.28
N ALA A 105 -13.05 -0.89 -28.31
CA ALA A 105 -11.71 -1.45 -28.18
C ALA A 105 -10.82 -0.59 -27.28
N TRP A 106 -9.94 -1.24 -26.52
CA TRP A 106 -8.95 -0.64 -25.61
C TRP A 106 -9.52 0.10 -24.41
N THR A 107 -10.83 0.32 -24.34
CA THR A 107 -11.44 1.10 -23.26
C THR A 107 -11.43 0.30 -21.97
N ILE A 108 -11.82 -0.97 -22.03
CA ILE A 108 -11.88 -1.81 -20.83
C ILE A 108 -10.46 -2.13 -20.34
N GLU A 109 -9.51 -2.36 -21.23
CA GLU A 109 -8.12 -2.67 -20.90
C GLU A 109 -7.50 -1.54 -20.10
N ARG A 110 -7.69 -0.29 -20.56
CA ARG A 110 -7.26 0.92 -19.84
C ARG A 110 -7.91 1.04 -18.46
N VAL A 111 -9.22 0.81 -18.39
CA VAL A 111 -9.98 0.88 -17.15
C VAL A 111 -9.54 -0.20 -16.16
N LEU A 112 -9.25 -1.42 -16.62
CA LEU A 112 -8.77 -2.51 -15.79
C LEU A 112 -7.33 -2.26 -15.29
N LEU A 113 -6.45 -1.67 -16.09
CA LEU A 113 -5.12 -1.25 -15.64
C LEU A 113 -5.19 -0.20 -14.52
N MET A 114 -6.06 0.81 -14.70
CA MET A 114 -6.30 1.82 -13.68
C MET A 114 -6.92 1.20 -12.42
N LEU A 115 -7.90 0.30 -12.59
CA LEU A 115 -8.55 -0.39 -11.48
C LEU A 115 -7.58 -1.26 -10.69
N ARG A 116 -6.70 -2.02 -11.36
CA ARG A 116 -5.65 -2.83 -10.72
C ARG A 116 -4.75 -1.96 -9.83
N THR A 117 -4.27 -0.83 -10.37
CA THR A 117 -3.43 0.11 -9.59
C THR A 117 -4.15 0.61 -8.33
N LYS A 118 -5.46 0.87 -8.43
CA LYS A 118 -6.28 1.33 -7.30
C LYS A 118 -6.53 0.22 -6.28
N ILE A 119 -6.76 -1.01 -6.74
CA ILE A 119 -6.90 -2.19 -5.89
C ILE A 119 -5.60 -2.44 -5.12
N ASP A 120 -4.44 -2.48 -5.79
CA ASP A 120 -3.15 -2.76 -5.16
C ASP A 120 -2.83 -1.74 -4.06
N ARG A 121 -3.09 -0.45 -4.33
CA ARG A 121 -2.95 0.62 -3.33
C ARG A 121 -3.89 0.41 -2.14
N ALA A 122 -5.17 0.13 -2.39
CA ALA A 122 -6.14 -0.04 -1.32
C ALA A 122 -5.86 -1.30 -0.46
N VAL A 123 -5.35 -2.37 -1.07
CA VAL A 123 -4.91 -3.58 -0.34
C VAL A 123 -3.72 -3.24 0.56
N TYR A 124 -2.72 -2.52 0.04
CA TYR A 124 -1.57 -2.09 0.82
C TYR A 124 -1.96 -1.23 2.03
N ASP A 125 -2.84 -0.25 1.82
CA ASP A 125 -3.33 0.63 2.90
C ASP A 125 -4.12 -0.17 3.95
N GLN A 126 -4.91 -1.16 3.54
CA GLN A 126 -5.65 -2.04 4.46
C GLN A 126 -4.71 -2.94 5.28
N GLN A 127 -3.61 -3.41 4.69
CA GLN A 127 -2.60 -4.21 5.38
C GLN A 127 -1.89 -3.37 6.46
N ARG A 128 -1.43 -2.16 6.10
CA ARG A 128 -0.79 -1.22 7.05
C ARG A 128 -1.71 -0.82 8.19
N ALA A 129 -2.99 -0.58 7.90
CA ALA A 129 -3.97 -0.25 8.93
C ALA A 129 -4.13 -1.39 9.96
N LYS A 130 -4.09 -2.66 9.52
CA LYS A 130 -4.16 -3.83 10.42
C LYS A 130 -2.89 -3.97 11.27
N GLU A 131 -1.71 -3.77 10.68
CA GLU A 131 -0.42 -3.83 11.40
C GLU A 131 -0.33 -2.76 12.49
N ASN A 132 -0.75 -1.53 12.19
CA ASN A 132 -0.78 -0.44 13.18
C ASN A 132 -1.74 -0.73 14.36
N VAL A 133 -2.88 -1.40 14.11
CA VAL A 133 -3.82 -1.78 15.18
C VAL A 133 -3.26 -2.91 16.04
N MET A 134 -2.54 -3.87 15.45
CA MET A 134 -1.92 -4.98 16.17
C MET A 134 -0.80 -4.53 17.12
N HIS A 135 -0.04 -3.49 16.75
CA HIS A 135 0.98 -2.91 17.62
C HIS A 135 0.41 -2.17 18.85
N HIS A 136 -0.80 -1.60 18.76
CA HIS A 136 -1.37 -0.85 19.89
C HIS A 136 -1.99 -1.76 20.97
N MET A 137 -2.52 -2.94 20.58
CA MET A 137 -3.05 -3.95 21.52
C MET A 137 -1.96 -4.72 22.29
N GLY A 138 -0.71 -4.64 21.86
CA GLY A 138 0.42 -5.25 22.58
C GLY A 138 0.98 -4.41 23.73
N SER A 139 0.52 -3.17 23.91
CA SER A 139 1.07 -2.22 24.87
C SER A 139 0.16 -1.91 26.08
N ASP A 140 -1.02 -2.52 26.17
CA ASP A 140 -1.89 -2.41 27.35
C ASP A 140 -1.49 -3.45 28.41
N LYS A 141 -0.26 -3.32 28.93
CA LYS A 141 0.02 -3.86 30.27
C LYS A 141 -0.48 -2.82 31.28
N PRO A 142 -1.33 -3.17 32.26
CA PRO A 142 -1.67 -2.24 33.32
C PRO A 142 -0.37 -1.86 34.03
N GLU A 143 -0.05 -0.57 34.00
CA GLU A 143 1.07 0.03 34.71
C GLU A 143 0.84 -0.22 36.21
N ALA A 144 1.46 -1.27 36.74
CA ALA A 144 1.40 -1.59 38.15
C ALA A 144 2.16 -0.51 38.91
N ASP A 145 1.40 0.34 39.61
CA ASP A 145 1.88 1.31 40.59
C ASP A 145 2.82 0.62 41.60
N GLN A 146 4.13 0.83 41.45
CA GLN A 146 5.13 0.41 42.41
C GLN A 146 5.19 1.41 43.57
N ASN A 147 4.19 1.35 44.45
CA ASN A 147 4.30 1.91 45.79
C ASN A 147 5.08 0.92 46.69
N THR A 148 6.40 1.01 46.69
CA THR A 148 7.22 0.41 47.75
C THR A 148 7.20 1.30 48.98
N GLY A 149 6.36 0.95 49.96
CA GLY A 149 6.58 1.38 51.33
C GLY A 149 7.82 0.70 51.91
N ASN A 150 8.65 1.44 52.64
CA ASN A 150 9.34 0.86 53.78
C ASN A 150 9.59 1.90 54.89
N ALA A 151 9.43 1.43 56.12
CA ALA A 151 9.23 2.18 57.34
C ALA A 151 10.45 2.12 58.29
N LYS A 152 10.32 2.93 59.37
CA LYS A 152 11.00 2.89 60.70
C LYS A 152 12.31 3.68 60.79
N GLY A 153 12.62 4.46 61.82
CA GLY A 153 12.08 4.81 63.15
C GLY A 153 13.14 5.76 63.79
N GLY A 154 12.97 6.51 64.88
CA GLY A 154 11.94 6.72 65.87
C GLY A 154 12.41 7.81 66.87
N GLY A 155 11.54 8.16 67.82
CA GLY A 155 11.88 8.65 69.17
C GLY A 155 12.33 10.11 69.36
N GLY A 156 11.47 10.94 69.97
CA GLY A 156 11.90 12.16 70.66
C GLY A 156 10.84 13.28 70.76
N SER A 157 10.07 13.29 71.85
CA SER A 157 9.25 14.43 72.34
C SER A 157 10.14 15.28 73.30
N PRO A 158 9.86 16.57 73.66
CA PRO A 158 8.53 17.20 73.69
C PRO A 158 8.38 18.73 73.40
N TYR A 159 7.10 19.12 73.36
CA TYR A 159 6.45 20.45 73.53
C TYR A 159 6.43 21.51 72.40
N LEU A 160 5.24 21.57 71.75
CA LEU A 160 4.35 22.71 71.41
C LEU A 160 5.00 24.10 71.14
N LYS A 161 4.68 24.86 70.08
CA LYS A 161 3.36 25.17 69.49
C LYS A 161 3.54 25.80 68.09
N GLN A 162 2.47 25.68 67.30
CA GLN A 162 2.28 25.91 65.86
C GLN A 162 2.52 27.33 65.28
N PRO A 163 2.57 27.43 63.93
CA PRO A 163 3.48 28.34 63.22
C PRO A 163 2.80 29.22 62.15
N ALA A 164 3.67 29.80 61.32
CA ALA A 164 3.55 30.07 59.89
C ALA A 164 3.44 31.56 59.49
N LYS A 165 4.55 32.06 58.91
CA LYS A 165 4.57 32.98 57.75
C LYS A 165 6.00 33.15 57.20
N ARG A 166 6.14 32.88 55.88
CA ARG A 166 6.99 33.56 54.86
C ARG A 166 8.52 33.56 55.08
N ARG A 167 9.41 33.59 54.09
CA ARG A 167 9.49 33.50 52.61
C ARG A 167 11.03 33.53 52.30
N THR A 168 11.41 33.13 51.08
CA THR A 168 12.66 33.43 50.33
C THR A 168 13.95 32.78 50.89
N SER A 169 14.94 32.31 50.13
CA SER A 169 15.36 32.41 48.71
C SER A 169 16.48 31.38 48.45
N ASP A 170 16.69 31.00 47.18
CA ASP A 170 17.88 30.32 46.58
C ASP A 170 19.25 30.96 46.98
N PRO A 171 20.46 30.43 46.63
CA PRO A 171 20.79 29.47 45.55
C PRO A 171 21.99 28.47 45.74
N LYS A 172 22.14 27.59 44.74
CA LYS A 172 23.38 27.06 44.08
C LYS A 172 24.46 26.28 44.86
N GLY A 173 24.83 25.12 44.29
CA GLY A 173 26.24 24.81 43.98
C GLY A 173 26.74 23.40 44.37
N PRO A 174 27.76 22.85 43.68
CA PRO A 174 27.81 21.45 43.24
C PRO A 174 28.92 20.63 43.91
N SER A 175 28.94 19.30 43.72
CA SER A 175 30.09 18.56 43.13
C SER A 175 30.02 17.05 43.37
N MET A 176 30.62 16.35 42.41
CA MET A 176 30.69 14.92 42.16
C MET A 176 31.49 14.15 43.23
N LYS A 177 31.28 12.83 43.29
CA LYS A 177 32.38 11.85 43.39
C LYS A 177 31.91 10.45 43.00
N THR A 178 32.54 9.98 41.93
CA THR A 178 32.70 8.59 41.49
C THR A 178 33.25 7.70 42.60
N THR A 179 32.71 6.48 42.75
CA THR A 179 33.44 5.33 43.28
C THR A 179 32.97 4.06 42.59
N VAL A 180 33.96 3.25 42.20
CA VAL A 180 33.92 2.06 41.36
C VAL A 180 33.76 0.80 42.23
N HIS A 181 33.46 -0.32 41.56
CA HIS A 181 33.43 -1.73 42.01
C HIS A 181 32.02 -2.19 42.44
N ASN A 182 31.50 -3.33 42.02
CA ASN A 182 32.16 -4.62 41.95
C ASN A 182 31.41 -5.62 41.03
N VAL A 183 32.18 -6.55 40.48
CA VAL A 183 31.77 -7.67 39.60
C VAL A 183 31.01 -8.74 40.39
N GLY A 184 29.99 -9.35 39.77
CA GLY A 184 29.56 -10.72 40.09
C GLY A 184 28.08 -10.87 40.43
N GLY A 185 27.32 -11.43 39.48
CA GLY A 185 25.96 -11.90 39.73
C GLY A 185 25.13 -12.02 38.45
N ALA A 186 25.48 -12.96 37.57
CA ALA A 186 24.61 -13.33 36.45
C ALA A 186 23.33 -13.97 37.01
N SER A 187 22.24 -13.19 37.01
CA SER A 187 20.91 -13.65 37.37
C SER A 187 20.26 -14.35 36.17
N SER A 188 19.52 -15.42 36.49
CA SER A 188 18.78 -16.34 35.63
C SER A 188 17.61 -15.69 34.84
N ALA A 189 17.85 -14.61 34.11
CA ALA A 189 16.78 -13.81 33.48
C ALA A 189 16.80 -13.75 31.94
N ASP A 190 17.79 -14.33 31.24
CA ASP A 190 17.92 -14.21 29.77
C ASP A 190 17.97 -15.57 29.04
N VAL A 191 17.12 -16.53 29.43
CA VAL A 191 16.99 -17.80 28.68
C VAL A 191 15.79 -17.70 27.75
N VAL A 192 16.04 -17.35 26.48
CA VAL A 192 15.03 -17.42 25.42
C VAL A 192 14.63 -18.88 25.21
N PRO A 193 13.34 -19.25 25.33
CA PRO A 193 12.89 -20.62 25.08
C PRO A 193 13.30 -21.08 23.67
N ARG A 194 13.91 -22.27 23.57
CA ARG A 194 14.43 -22.84 22.30
C ARG A 194 13.42 -22.79 21.14
N MET A 195 12.15 -23.07 21.41
CA MET A 195 11.10 -23.02 20.38
C MET A 195 10.90 -21.62 19.80
N VAL A 196 10.99 -20.57 20.64
CA VAL A 196 10.84 -19.18 20.19
C VAL A 196 12.06 -18.76 19.36
N PHE A 197 13.25 -19.25 19.72
CA PHE A 197 14.46 -19.01 18.92
C PHE A 197 14.36 -19.68 17.54
N GLU A 198 13.92 -20.94 17.48
CA GLU A 198 13.74 -21.68 16.22
C GLU A 198 12.66 -21.05 15.33
N GLU A 199 11.55 -20.58 15.89
CA GLU A 199 10.53 -19.82 15.15
C GLU A 199 11.10 -18.51 14.59
N LYS A 200 11.90 -17.78 15.38
CA LYS A 200 12.56 -16.55 14.93
C LYS A 200 13.60 -16.80 13.85
N GLU A 201 14.31 -17.92 13.91
CA GLU A 201 15.25 -18.34 12.88
C GLU A 201 14.53 -18.63 11.54
N GLN A 202 13.40 -19.33 11.58
CA GLN A 202 12.58 -19.55 10.39
C GLN A 202 12.00 -18.24 9.83
N GLU A 203 11.54 -17.34 10.70
CA GLU A 203 11.06 -16.01 10.29
C GLU A 203 12.17 -15.18 9.62
N CYS A 204 13.40 -15.24 10.16
CA CYS A 204 14.57 -14.60 9.55
C CYS A 204 14.87 -15.19 8.17
N LEU A 205 14.82 -16.51 8.00
CA LEU A 205 15.04 -17.14 6.69
C LEU A 205 13.99 -16.74 5.65
N ALA A 206 12.71 -16.70 6.03
CA ALA A 206 11.64 -16.26 5.13
C ALA A 206 11.77 -14.78 4.73
N LYS A 207 12.22 -13.93 5.67
CA LYS A 207 12.54 -12.53 5.38
C LYS A 207 13.74 -12.41 4.43
N GLU A 208 14.79 -13.21 4.64
CA GLU A 208 15.96 -13.25 3.77
C GLU A 208 15.59 -13.65 2.33
N GLU A 209 14.72 -14.65 2.16
CA GLU A 209 14.19 -15.05 0.86
C GLU A 209 13.39 -13.91 0.20
N THR A 210 12.52 -13.26 0.97
CA THR A 210 11.74 -12.10 0.49
C THR A 210 12.66 -10.97 0.03
N ILE A 211 13.71 -10.68 0.81
CA ILE A 211 14.72 -9.67 0.46
C ILE A 211 15.42 -10.04 -0.84
N GLN A 212 15.83 -11.29 -1.02
CA GLN A 212 16.47 -11.73 -2.26
C GLN A 212 15.56 -11.56 -3.49
N ILE A 213 14.27 -11.88 -3.36
CA ILE A 213 13.29 -11.68 -4.44
C ILE A 213 13.14 -10.19 -4.75
N LEU A 214 13.01 -9.34 -3.72
CA LEU A 214 12.90 -7.89 -3.92
C LEU A 214 14.16 -7.31 -4.55
N GLN A 215 15.34 -7.72 -4.13
CA GLN A 215 16.61 -7.32 -4.74
C GLN A 215 16.70 -7.75 -6.21
N ALA A 216 16.25 -8.96 -6.56
CA ALA A 216 16.19 -9.41 -7.95
C ALA A 216 15.23 -8.54 -8.80
N LYS A 217 14.07 -8.16 -8.23
CA LYS A 217 13.13 -7.23 -8.88
C LYS A 217 13.74 -5.84 -9.07
N ILE A 218 14.43 -5.31 -8.07
CA ILE A 218 15.14 -4.01 -8.16
C ILE A 218 16.15 -4.05 -9.30
N ARG A 219 17.03 -5.05 -9.34
CA ARG A 219 18.03 -5.20 -10.43
C ARG A 219 17.37 -5.26 -11.81
N ARG A 220 16.23 -5.95 -11.94
CA ARG A 220 15.50 -6.03 -13.20
C ARG A 220 14.92 -4.67 -13.61
N LEU A 221 14.35 -3.94 -12.67
CA LEU A 221 13.81 -2.60 -12.92
C LEU A 221 14.91 -1.60 -13.29
N GLU A 222 16.04 -1.61 -12.58
CA GLU A 222 17.22 -0.80 -12.91
C GLU A 222 17.73 -1.09 -14.32
N HIS A 223 17.80 -2.36 -14.71
CA HIS A 223 18.18 -2.74 -16.06
C HIS A 223 17.19 -2.23 -17.12
N LEU A 224 15.89 -2.29 -16.86
CA LEU A 224 14.87 -1.75 -17.77
C LEU A 224 14.93 -0.23 -17.90
N ILE A 225 15.20 0.48 -16.79
CA ILE A 225 15.41 1.93 -16.81
C ILE A 225 16.62 2.25 -17.67
N HIS A 226 17.75 1.57 -17.45
CA HIS A 226 18.96 1.77 -18.24
C HIS A 226 18.72 1.58 -19.76
N LEU A 227 18.00 0.52 -20.16
CA LEU A 227 17.64 0.30 -21.56
C LEU A 227 16.75 1.41 -22.13
N LYS A 228 15.82 1.94 -21.32
CA LYS A 228 14.98 3.08 -21.72
C LYS A 228 15.79 4.35 -21.88
N ASP A 229 16.75 4.63 -20.99
CA ASP A 229 17.63 5.79 -21.08
C ASP A 229 18.48 5.74 -22.37
N VAL A 230 19.10 4.58 -22.65
CA VAL A 230 19.85 4.38 -23.91
C VAL A 230 18.97 4.62 -25.15
N ARG A 231 17.71 4.16 -25.10
CA ARG A 231 16.78 4.36 -26.21
C ARG A 231 16.34 5.82 -26.34
N ILE A 232 16.16 6.52 -25.22
CA ILE A 232 15.87 7.96 -25.21
C ILE A 232 17.03 8.71 -25.85
N ASP A 233 18.28 8.40 -25.48
CA ASP A 233 19.48 9.04 -26.04
C ASP A 233 19.61 8.83 -27.55
N ASP A 234 19.38 7.59 -28.04
CA ASP A 234 19.40 7.28 -29.49
C ASP A 234 18.31 8.06 -30.25
N LEU A 235 17.11 8.17 -29.68
CA LEU A 235 16.03 8.95 -30.28
C LEU A 235 16.31 10.45 -30.23
N GLN A 236 16.89 10.96 -29.14
CA GLN A 236 17.30 12.35 -29.01
C GLN A 236 18.38 12.71 -30.03
N GLN A 237 19.39 11.85 -30.23
CA GLN A 237 20.38 12.03 -31.29
C GLN A 237 19.72 12.07 -32.67
N LYS A 238 18.82 11.13 -32.97
CA LYS A 238 18.11 11.13 -34.27
C LYS A 238 17.29 12.40 -34.49
N MET A 239 16.63 12.90 -33.45
CA MET A 239 15.90 14.17 -33.52
C MET A 239 16.84 15.37 -33.73
N GLU A 240 18.01 15.37 -33.11
CA GLU A 240 19.02 16.42 -33.29
C GLU A 240 19.58 16.44 -34.72
N HIS A 241 19.84 15.27 -35.31
CA HIS A 241 20.30 15.15 -36.70
C HIS A 241 19.23 15.57 -37.72
N LEU A 242 17.95 15.38 -37.39
CA LEU A 242 16.82 15.81 -38.22
C LEU A 242 16.43 17.27 -38.01
N ARG A 243 17.06 17.96 -37.06
CA ARG A 243 16.82 19.38 -36.82
C ARG A 243 17.40 20.16 -38.00
N PRO A 244 16.60 20.89 -38.79
CA PRO A 244 17.12 21.68 -39.90
C PRO A 244 18.09 22.69 -39.32
N THR A 245 19.36 22.61 -39.70
CA THR A 245 20.31 23.71 -39.45
C THR A 245 19.70 24.93 -40.10
N GLY A 246 19.23 25.86 -39.26
CA GLY A 246 18.69 27.14 -39.70
C GLY A 246 19.68 27.79 -40.64
N GLY A 247 19.35 27.76 -41.94
CA GLY A 247 20.06 28.50 -42.96
C GLY A 247 19.95 29.97 -42.63
N ARG A 248 21.01 30.54 -42.04
CA ARG A 248 21.30 31.95 -42.13
C ARG A 248 21.48 32.30 -43.61
N ARG A 249 20.53 33.01 -44.19
CA ARG A 249 20.70 34.27 -44.94
C ARG A 249 19.39 34.64 -45.62
#